data_AF-A0A7R9DVI0-F1
#
_entry.id   AF-A0A7R9DVI0-F1
#
_cell.length_a   1.000
_cell.length_b   1.000
_cell.length_c   1.000
_cell.angle_alpha   90.00
_cell.angle_beta   90.00
_cell.angle_gamma   90.00
#
_symmetry.space_group_name_H-M   'P 1'
#
loop_
_entity.id
_entity.type
_entity.pdbx_description
1 polymer ?
#
loop_
_entity_poly.entity_id
_entity_poly.type
_entity_poly.pdbx_seq_one_letter_code
_entity_poly.pdbx_strand_id
1 'polypeptide(L)'
;MSVESKHVLHNGRDAVEMKSMPGVFEYSVHNLRDNLAPIIDKGLKLVLLFGVSNHLGKDDVGSNADSPQNPVIKVLPKLRTWFPELIIATD
;
A
#
# COMPACT_ATOMS: atom_id res chain seq x y z
N MET A 1 -20.30 10.75 1.53
CA MET A 1 -19.16 10.47 2.42
C MET A 1 -18.27 9.47 1.71
N SER A 2 -17.35 9.95 0.87
CA SER A 2 -16.41 9.10 0.13
C SER A 2 -15.04 9.39 0.71
N VAL A 3 -14.53 8.49 1.56
CA VAL A 3 -13.17 8.60 2.07
C VAL A 3 -12.30 7.87 1.06
N GLU A 4 -11.86 8.59 0.03
CA GLU A 4 -10.76 8.14 -0.82
C GLU A 4 -9.48 8.33 -0.01
N SER A 5 -8.94 7.25 0.54
CA SER A 5 -7.65 7.30 1.23
C SER A 5 -6.58 6.70 0.33
N LYS A 6 -5.68 7.55 -0.14
CA LYS A 6 -4.50 7.17 -0.92
C LYS A 6 -3.46 6.66 0.06
N HIS A 7 -3.06 5.41 -0.07
CA HIS A 7 -2.04 4.80 0.79
C HIS A 7 -0.83 4.39 -0.04
N VAL A 8 0.35 4.81 0.38
CA VAL A 8 1.61 4.51 -0.29
C VAL A 8 2.29 3.36 0.45
N LEU A 9 2.77 2.35 -0.28
CA LEU A 9 3.42 1.18 0.30
C LEU A 9 4.93 1.23 0.06
N HIS A 10 5.71 0.99 1.10
CA HIS A 10 7.16 0.80 1.03
C HIS A 10 7.61 -0.45 1.79
N ASN A 11 8.85 -0.86 1.58
CA ASN A 11 9.41 -2.07 2.19
C ASN A 11 10.09 -1.83 3.56
N GLY A 12 9.85 -0.69 4.22
CA GLY A 12 10.44 -0.36 5.53
C GLY A 12 9.76 -1.06 6.70
N ARG A 13 9.96 -0.59 7.93
CA ARG A 13 9.29 -1.15 9.13
C ARG A 13 8.20 -0.24 9.69
N ASP A 14 8.37 1.08 9.57
CA ASP A 14 7.51 2.07 10.20
C ASP A 14 6.66 2.84 9.19
N ALA A 15 5.57 3.45 9.68
CA ALA A 15 4.77 4.39 8.91
C ALA A 15 5.51 5.73 8.86
N VAL A 16 5.80 6.24 7.67
CA VAL A 16 6.57 7.48 7.49
C VAL A 16 5.67 8.55 6.87
N GLU A 17 5.52 9.70 7.51
CA GLU A 17 4.76 10.82 6.93
C GLU A 17 5.53 11.45 5.77
N MET A 18 4.86 11.63 4.64
CA MET A 18 5.45 12.30 3.49
C MET A 18 5.51 13.81 3.72
N LYS A 19 6.73 14.37 3.71
CA LYS A 19 6.94 15.81 3.87
C LYS A 19 6.20 16.67 2.84
N SER A 20 6.04 16.17 1.62
CA SER A 20 5.35 16.86 0.52
C SER A 20 3.84 16.77 0.60
N MET A 21 3.30 15.85 1.41
CA MET A 21 1.87 15.58 1.54
C MET A 21 1.51 15.31 3.01
N PRO A 22 1.36 16.38 3.83
CA PRO A 22 0.98 16.24 5.23
C PRO A 22 -0.30 15.42 5.40
N GLY A 23 -0.30 14.48 6.35
CA GLY A 23 -1.40 13.53 6.56
C GLY A 23 -1.40 12.32 5.64
N VAL A 24 -0.41 12.18 4.74
CA VAL A 24 -0.21 10.95 3.95
C VAL A 24 0.99 10.18 4.48
N PHE A 25 0.79 8.89 4.68
CA PHE A 25 1.78 8.00 5.28
C PHE A 25 2.19 6.90 4.30
N GLU A 26 3.47 6.58 4.31
CA GLU A 26 4.04 5.41 3.66
C GLU A 26 4.06 4.25 4.65
N TYR A 27 3.38 3.15 4.34
CA TYR A 27 3.25 1.99 5.22
C TYR A 27 4.18 0.85 4.83
N SER A 28 4.64 0.11 5.84
CA SER A 28 5.35 -1.13 5.61
C SER A 28 4.39 -2.29 5.41
N VAL A 29 4.85 -3.33 4.70
CA VAL A 29 4.10 -4.60 4.60
C VAL A 29 3.79 -5.19 5.98
N HIS A 30 4.61 -4.91 7.00
CA HIS A 30 4.45 -5.45 8.34
C HIS A 30 3.37 -4.74 9.16
N ASN A 31 3.26 -3.41 9.05
CA ASN A 31 2.32 -2.61 9.84
C ASN A 31 1.02 -2.27 9.10
N LEU A 32 0.91 -2.61 7.81
CA LEU A 32 -0.23 -2.23 6.98
C LEU A 32 -1.57 -2.70 7.55
N ARG A 33 -1.64 -3.92 8.09
CA ARG A 33 -2.89 -4.48 8.65
C ARG A 33 -3.43 -3.64 9.79
N ASP A 34 -2.57 -3.34 10.77
CA ASP A 34 -2.98 -2.65 12.00
C ASP A 34 -3.36 -1.20 11.74
N ASN A 35 -2.79 -0.59 10.69
CA ASN A 35 -3.14 0.75 10.25
C ASN A 35 -4.43 0.78 9.41
N LEU A 36 -4.67 -0.21 8.55
CA LEU A 36 -5.87 -0.26 7.71
C LEU A 36 -7.12 -0.71 8.47
N ALA A 37 -7.01 -1.67 9.40
CA ALA A 37 -8.18 -2.27 10.07
C ALA A 37 -9.10 -1.22 10.73
N PRO A 38 -8.60 -0.26 11.54
CA PRO A 38 -9.47 0.75 12.16
C PRO A 38 -10.16 1.69 11.15
N ILE A 39 -9.58 1.86 9.96
CA ILE A 39 -10.10 2.74 8.91
C ILE A 39 -11.17 1.99 8.09
N ILE A 40 -10.96 0.70 7.83
CA ILE A 40 -11.94 -0.20 7.22
C ILE A 40 -13.18 -0.32 8.12
N ASP A 41 -12.99 -0.49 9.43
CA ASP A 41 -14.09 -0.54 10.40
C ASP A 41 -14.91 0.76 10.42
N LYS A 42 -14.29 1.90 10.08
CA LYS A 42 -14.96 3.20 9.91
C LYS A 42 -15.65 3.38 8.55
N GLY A 43 -15.60 2.38 7.68
CA GLY A 43 -16.31 2.36 6.40
C GLY A 43 -15.45 2.62 5.16
N LEU A 44 -14.12 2.52 5.25
CA LEU A 44 -13.27 2.51 4.06
C LEU A 44 -13.54 1.24 3.24
N LYS A 45 -13.87 1.43 1.95
CA LYS A 45 -14.21 0.33 1.04
C LYS A 45 -13.21 0.10 -0.07
N LEU A 46 -12.38 1.09 -0.37
CA LEU A 46 -11.43 1.06 -1.48
C LEU A 46 -10.07 1.60 -1.06
N VAL A 47 -9.02 0.91 -1.46
CA VAL A 47 -7.64 1.39 -1.39
C VAL A 47 -7.02 1.40 -2.78
N LEU A 48 -6.24 2.43 -3.07
CA LEU A 48 -5.35 2.50 -4.21
C LEU A 48 -3.91 2.36 -3.71
N LEU A 49 -3.20 1.33 -4.18
CA LEU A 49 -1.85 1.01 -3.74
C LEU A 49 -0.81 1.55 -4.72
N PHE A 50 0.20 2.23 -4.18
CA PHE A 50 1.39 2.64 -4.91
C PHE A 50 2.62 1.91 -4.37
N GLY A 51 3.36 1.23 -5.24
CA GLY A 51 4.58 0.51 -4.88
C GLY A 51 5.81 1.40 -4.90
N VAL A 52 6.35 1.76 -3.73
CA VAL A 52 7.62 2.49 -3.61
C VAL A 52 8.72 1.53 -3.19
N SER A 53 9.72 1.38 -4.04
CA SER A 53 10.91 0.58 -3.74
C SER A 53 12.19 1.31 -4.11
N ASN A 54 12.99 1.64 -3.09
CA ASN A 54 14.30 2.27 -3.27
C ASN A 54 15.41 1.26 -3.63
N HIS A 55 15.12 -0.05 -3.58
CA HIS A 55 16.10 -1.12 -3.78
C HIS A 55 15.86 -1.94 -5.06
N LEU A 56 14.73 -1.73 -5.74
CA LEU A 56 14.48 -2.32 -7.05
C LEU A 56 14.97 -1.36 -8.13
N GLY A 57 15.71 -1.90 -9.11
CA GLY A 57 16.17 -1.13 -10.25
C GLY A 57 15.01 -0.63 -11.09
N LYS A 58 15.11 0.63 -11.54
CA LYS A 58 14.22 1.19 -12.55
C LYS A 58 14.91 1.03 -13.91
N ASP A 59 14.20 0.44 -14.87
CA ASP A 59 14.64 0.33 -16.26
C ASP A 59 13.53 0.82 -17.19
N ASP A 60 13.86 0.96 -18.47
CA ASP A 60 12.97 1.58 -19.46
C ASP A 60 11.70 0.77 -19.75
N VAL A 61 11.70 -0.52 -19.39
CA VAL A 61 10.61 -1.46 -19.64
C VAL A 61 9.81 -1.81 -18.39
N GLY A 62 10.25 -1.37 -17.21
CA GLY A 62 9.61 -1.65 -15.94
C GLY A 62 9.72 -3.11 -15.48
N SER A 63 10.87 -3.79 -15.65
CA SER A 63 11.02 -5.23 -15.36
C SER A 63 10.70 -5.64 -13.91
N ASN A 64 10.65 -4.69 -12.97
CA ASN A 64 10.31 -4.92 -11.57
C ASN A 64 8.84 -4.57 -11.21
N ALA A 65 8.02 -4.18 -12.18
CA ALA A 65 6.63 -3.78 -11.94
C ALA A 65 5.79 -4.94 -11.38
N ASP A 66 5.94 -6.15 -11.91
CA ASP A 66 5.22 -7.36 -11.50
C ASP A 66 6.12 -8.39 -10.78
N SER A 67 7.35 -8.00 -10.47
CA SER A 67 8.32 -8.85 -9.76
C SER A 67 7.80 -9.31 -8.39
N PRO A 68 8.13 -10.54 -7.94
CA PRO A 68 7.83 -11.00 -6.58
C PRO A 68 8.48 -10.14 -5.49
N GLN A 69 9.48 -9.31 -5.84
CA GLN A 69 10.11 -8.39 -4.92
C GLN A 69 9.34 -7.08 -4.75
N ASN A 70 8.41 -6.75 -5.66
CA ASN A 70 7.58 -5.54 -5.59
C ASN A 70 6.71 -5.55 -4.31
N PRO A 71 6.69 -4.47 -3.52
CA PRO A 71 5.91 -4.41 -2.28
C PRO A 71 4.40 -4.58 -2.48
N VAL A 72 3.83 -4.10 -3.60
CA VAL A 72 2.40 -4.27 -3.92
C VAL A 72 2.10 -5.75 -4.16
N ILE A 73 2.90 -6.42 -5.00
CA ILE A 73 2.77 -7.85 -5.30
C ILE A 73 2.88 -8.69 -4.03
N LYS A 74 3.80 -8.34 -3.12
CA LYS A 74 3.97 -9.02 -1.82
C LYS A 74 2.78 -8.90 -0.87
N VAL A 75 2.06 -7.77 -0.90
CA VAL A 75 1.01 -7.49 0.09
C VAL A 75 -0.39 -7.83 -0.39
N LEU A 76 -0.63 -7.85 -1.71
CA LEU A 76 -1.91 -8.22 -2.31
C LEU A 76 -2.56 -9.50 -1.71
N PRO A 77 -1.88 -10.66 -1.64
CA PRO A 77 -2.49 -11.87 -1.07
C PRO A 77 -2.83 -11.71 0.42
N LYS A 78 -2.04 -10.93 1.16
CA LYS A 78 -2.30 -10.66 2.58
C LYS A 78 -3.54 -9.78 2.75
N LEU A 79 -3.66 -8.72 1.97
CA LEU A 79 -4.83 -7.83 1.99
C LEU A 79 -6.12 -8.59 1.65
N ARG A 80 -6.09 -9.45 0.64
CA ARG A 80 -7.24 -10.31 0.29
C ARG A 80 -7.62 -11.28 1.41
N THR A 81 -6.64 -11.75 2.18
CA THR A 81 -6.87 -12.65 3.32
C THR A 81 -7.41 -11.88 4.54
N TRP A 82 -6.85 -10.70 4.83
CA TRP A 82 -7.22 -9.90 6.00
C TRP A 82 -8.55 -9.16 5.82
N PHE A 83 -8.82 -8.68 4.61
CA PHE A 83 -9.95 -7.81 4.29
C PHE A 83 -10.60 -8.27 2.97
N PRO A 84 -11.34 -9.40 2.97
CA PRO A 84 -11.89 -10.00 1.74
C PRO A 84 -12.86 -9.07 1.00
N GLU A 85 -13.59 -8.24 1.72
CA GLU A 85 -14.57 -7.27 1.16
C GLU A 85 -13.93 -5.95 0.70
N LEU A 86 -12.63 -5.73 0.94
CA LEU A 86 -11.94 -4.51 0.55
C LEU A 86 -11.71 -4.50 -0.97
N ILE A 87 -12.12 -3.42 -1.63
CA ILE A 87 -11.78 -3.17 -3.03
C ILE A 87 -10.33 -2.69 -3.06
N ILE A 88 -9.50 -3.39 -3.83
CA ILE A 88 -8.08 -3.07 -3.97
C ILE A 88 -7.86 -2.69 -5.43
N ALA A 89 -7.46 -1.44 -5.64
CA ALA A 89 -6.91 -0.94 -6.89
C ALA A 89 -5.39 -0.84 -6.75
N THR A 90 -4.68 -1.09 -7.85
CA THR A 90 -3.21 -1.03 -7.91
C THR A 90 -2.81 -0.17 -9.09
N ASP A 91 -1.83 0.70 -8.86
CA ASP A 91 -1.07 1.37 -9.92
C ASP A 91 0.10 0.48 -10.39
#